data_AF-A0A7X8AI56-F1
#
_entry.id   AF-A0A7X8AI56-F1
#
_cell.length_a   1.000
_cell.length_b   1.000
_cell.length_c   1.000
_cell.angle_alpha   90.00
_cell.angle_beta   90.00
_cell.angle_gamma   90.00
#
_symmetry.space_group_name_H-M   'P 1'
#
loop_
_entity.id
_entity.type
_entity.pdbx_description
1 polymer ?
#
loop_
_entity_poly.entity_id
_entity_poly.type
_entity_poly.pdbx_seq_one_letter_code
_entity_poly.pdbx_strand_id
1 'polypeptide(L)'
;MELRKEILKKAESYRPLISKFLRDIIALPSQSSNEGAVVNRIAQEMEKVGFDRIDIDPMGNILGYVGNGPRLIAMDGHIDTVDVG
;
A
#
# COMPACT_ATOMS: atom_id res chain seq x y z
N MET A 1 -24.92 2.66 -9.76
CA MET A 1 -24.30 2.81 -11.10
C MET A 1 -23.42 4.05 -11.18
N GLU A 2 -23.86 5.21 -10.65
CA GLU A 2 -23.08 6.46 -10.72
C GLU A 2 -21.82 6.44 -9.84
N LEU A 3 -21.92 6.01 -8.58
CA LEU A 3 -20.76 5.91 -7.68
C LEU A 3 -19.61 5.07 -8.27
N ARG A 4 -19.91 3.95 -8.94
CA ARG A 4 -18.90 3.13 -9.62
C ARG A 4 -18.15 3.93 -10.69
N LYS A 5 -18.86 4.75 -11.47
CA LYS A 5 -18.24 5.57 -12.51
C LYS A 5 -17.36 6.65 -11.90
N GLU A 6 -17.79 7.27 -10.82
CA GLU A 6 -17.00 8.28 -10.10
C GLU A 6 -15.71 7.69 -9.53
N ILE A 7 -15.79 6.50 -8.91
CA ILE A 7 -14.62 5.76 -8.40
C ILE A 7 -13.64 5.47 -9.54
N LEU A 8 -14.12 4.96 -10.67
CA LEU A 8 -13.26 4.67 -11.83
C LEU A 8 -12.63 5.93 -12.40
N LYS A 9 -13.38 7.03 -12.49
CA LYS A 9 -12.86 8.33 -12.96
C LYS A 9 -11.77 8.86 -12.03
N LYS A 10 -11.94 8.73 -10.71
CA LYS A 10 -10.92 9.08 -9.71
C LYS A 10 -9.68 8.20 -9.85
N ALA A 11 -9.85 6.88 -9.95
CA ALA A 11 -8.74 5.94 -10.15
C ALA A 11 -7.92 6.30 -11.40
N GLU A 12 -8.58 6.63 -12.51
CA GLU A 12 -7.89 7.07 -13.74
C GLU A 12 -7.14 8.38 -13.52
N SER A 13 -7.71 9.34 -12.79
CA SER A 13 -7.02 10.59 -12.45
C SER A 13 -5.79 10.39 -11.56
N TYR A 14 -5.79 9.34 -10.73
CA TYR A 14 -4.66 8.98 -9.88
C TYR A 14 -3.62 8.10 -10.55
N ARG A 15 -3.86 7.61 -11.77
CA ARG A 15 -2.93 6.73 -12.51
C ARG A 15 -1.48 7.21 -12.48
N PRO A 16 -1.15 8.50 -12.72
CA PRO A 16 0.24 8.97 -12.66
C PRO A 16 0.87 8.84 -11.26
N LEU A 17 0.09 9.05 -10.20
CA LEU A 17 0.52 8.92 -8.81
C LEU A 17 0.74 7.45 -8.44
N ILE A 18 -0.20 6.58 -8.82
CA ILE A 18 -0.12 5.13 -8.60
C ILE A 18 1.11 4.56 -9.33
N SER A 19 1.32 4.91 -10.60
CA SER A 19 2.50 4.47 -11.36
C SER A 19 3.80 4.99 -10.77
N LYS A 20 3.81 6.21 -10.21
CA LYS A 20 4.99 6.73 -9.50
C LYS A 20 5.26 5.91 -8.24
N PHE A 21 4.26 5.73 -7.38
CA PHE A 21 4.38 4.94 -6.16
C PHE A 21 4.85 3.51 -6.43
N LEU A 22 4.28 2.86 -7.44
CA LEU A 22 4.69 1.51 -7.87
C LEU A 22 6.18 1.47 -8.27
N ARG A 23 6.65 2.46 -9.03
CA ARG A 23 8.08 2.53 -9.38
C ARG A 23 8.97 2.78 -8.17
N ASP A 24 8.51 3.62 -7.23
CA ASP A 24 9.26 3.91 -6.01
C ASP A 24 9.48 2.63 -5.19
N ILE A 25 8.47 1.76 -5.07
CA ILE A 25 8.62 0.48 -4.34
C ILE A 25 9.40 -0.58 -5.13
N ILE A 26 9.28 -0.63 -6.46
CA ILE A 26 10.07 -1.55 -7.32
C ILE A 26 11.57 -1.22 -7.27
N ALA A 27 11.92 0.06 -7.14
CA ALA A 27 13.31 0.48 -7.07
C ALA A 27 14.02 0.06 -5.76
N LEU A 28 13.26 -0.38 -4.77
CA LEU A 28 13.77 -0.83 -3.47
C LEU A 28 13.84 -2.37 -3.49
N PRO A 29 15.02 -2.97 -3.22
CA PRO A 29 15.11 -4.42 -3.05
C PRO A 29 14.21 -4.90 -1.91
N SER A 30 13.47 -5.99 -2.12
CA SER A 30 12.58 -6.59 -1.13
C SER A 30 12.62 -8.12 -1.18
N GLN A 31 13.81 -8.72 -1.22
CA GLN A 31 13.93 -10.15 -1.00
C GLN A 31 13.42 -10.53 0.39
N SER A 32 13.00 -11.78 0.56
CA SER A 32 12.47 -12.26 1.83
C SER A 32 13.41 -11.92 3.00
N SER A 33 12.86 -11.36 4.09
CA SER A 33 13.56 -10.84 5.27
C SER A 33 14.32 -9.51 5.09
N ASN A 34 14.24 -8.86 3.93
CA ASN A 34 14.88 -7.58 3.63
C ASN A 34 13.90 -6.50 3.14
N GLU A 35 12.62 -6.61 3.49
CA GLU A 35 11.52 -5.78 2.97
C GLU A 35 11.41 -4.41 3.66
N GLY A 36 12.17 -4.15 4.72
CA GLY A 36 12.01 -2.98 5.59
C GLY A 36 12.04 -1.63 4.87
N ALA A 37 12.82 -1.49 3.79
CA ALA A 37 12.83 -0.29 2.98
C ALA A 37 11.48 -0.07 2.25
N VAL A 38 10.91 -1.14 1.69
CA VAL A 38 9.60 -1.12 1.03
C VAL A 38 8.49 -0.85 2.05
N VAL A 39 8.54 -1.50 3.22
CA VAL A 39 7.61 -1.24 4.34
C VAL A 39 7.55 0.25 4.68
N ASN A 40 8.71 0.88 4.88
CA ASN A 40 8.80 2.31 5.19
C ASN A 40 8.25 3.19 4.06
N ARG A 41 8.51 2.83 2.80
CA ARG A 41 7.97 3.57 1.65
C ARG A 41 6.45 3.45 1.54
N ILE A 42 5.88 2.29 1.86
CA ILE A 42 4.42 2.07 1.89
C ILE A 42 3.80 2.88 3.02
N ALA A 43 4.40 2.90 4.22
CA ALA A 43 3.92 3.71 5.36
C ALA A 43 3.78 5.19 4.99
N GLN A 44 4.79 5.77 4.33
CA GLN A 44 4.75 7.15 3.84
C GLN A 44 3.61 7.39 2.84
N GLU A 45 3.31 6.41 1.96
CA GLU A 45 2.19 6.54 1.04
C GLU A 45 0.84 6.44 1.76
N MET A 46 0.71 5.53 2.73
CA MET A 46 -0.49 5.40 3.56
C MET A 46 -0.79 6.71 4.33
N GLU A 47 0.24 7.34 4.92
CA GLU A 47 0.10 8.65 5.57
C GLU A 47 -0.39 9.70 4.57
N LYS A 48 0.26 9.78 3.40
CA LYS A 48 -0.05 10.74 2.35
C LYS A 48 -1.48 10.61 1.81
N VAL A 49 -2.01 9.40 1.70
CA VAL A 49 -3.39 9.16 1.18
C VAL A 49 -4.44 9.17 2.29
N GLY A 50 -4.04 9.39 3.54
CA GLY A 50 -4.94 9.66 4.66
C GLY A 50 -5.49 8.42 5.35
N PHE A 51 -4.66 7.39 5.56
CA PHE A 51 -5.01 6.30 6.48
C PHE A 51 -5.15 6.82 7.91
N ASP A 52 -6.12 6.29 8.67
CA ASP A 52 -6.42 6.76 10.03
C ASP A 52 -5.38 6.29 11.06
N ARG A 53 -4.84 5.08 10.84
CA ARG A 53 -3.78 4.50 11.65
C ARG A 53 -2.88 3.64 10.79
N ILE A 54 -1.59 3.69 11.07
CA ILE A 54 -0.55 2.90 10.41
C ILE A 54 0.34 2.34 11.52
N ASP A 55 0.45 1.03 11.58
CA ASP A 55 1.29 0.33 12.54
C ASP A 55 2.27 -0.58 11.78
N ILE A 56 3.50 -0.69 12.29
CA ILE A 56 4.45 -1.73 11.87
C ILE A 56 4.58 -2.69 13.05
N ASP A 57 4.26 -3.97 12.83
CA ASP A 57 4.33 -4.97 13.88
C ASP A 57 5.79 -5.40 14.16
N PRO A 58 6.06 -6.15 15.25
CA PRO A 58 7.42 -6.60 15.57
C PRO A 58 8.07 -7.53 14.53
N MET A 59 7.29 -8.12 13.62
CA MET A 59 7.79 -8.93 12.51
C MET A 59 8.13 -8.10 11.26
N GLY A 60 7.75 -6.82 11.24
CA GLY A 60 7.98 -5.91 10.12
C GLY A 60 6.81 -5.79 9.15
N ASN A 61 5.64 -6.37 9.45
CA ASN A 61 4.47 -6.20 8.60
C ASN A 61 3.87 -4.81 8.78
N ILE A 62 3.34 -4.24 7.69
CA ILE A 62 2.63 -2.96 7.73
C ILE A 62 1.12 -3.15 7.76
N LEU A 63 0.47 -2.50 8.72
CA LEU A 63 -0.98 -2.54 8.89
C LEU A 63 -1.54 -1.13 8.74
N GLY A 64 -2.41 -0.96 7.74
CA GLY A 64 -3.14 0.29 7.50
C GLY A 64 -4.61 0.14 7.85
N TYR A 65 -5.18 1.12 8.54
CA TYR A 65 -6.58 1.15 8.95
C TYR A 65 -7.31 2.36 8.35
N VAL A 66 -8.54 2.13 7.86
CA VAL A 66 -9.45 3.17 7.36
C VAL A 66 -10.87 2.91 7.91
N GLY A 67 -11.40 3.87 8.65
CA GLY A 67 -12.70 3.83 9.31
C GLY A 67 -12.72 3.05 10.64
N ASN A 68 -13.87 3.12 11.31
CA ASN A 68 -14.14 2.51 12.62
C ASN A 68 -15.52 1.83 12.68
N GLY A 69 -16.00 1.33 11.54
CA GLY A 69 -17.32 0.71 11.42
C GLY A 69 -17.42 -0.66 12.11
N PRO A 70 -18.65 -1.17 12.33
CA PRO A 70 -18.88 -2.44 13.03
C PRO A 70 -18.51 -3.68 12.21
N ARG A 71 -18.19 -3.51 10.92
CA ARG A 71 -17.77 -4.58 10.01
C ARG A 71 -16.33 -4.32 9.57
N LEU A 72 -15.46 -5.29 9.81
CA LEU A 72 -14.06 -5.24 9.40
C LEU A 72 -13.88 -5.99 8.08
N ILE A 73 -13.22 -5.35 7.11
CA ILE A 73 -12.79 -5.96 5.85
C ILE A 73 -11.26 -5.90 5.84
N ALA A 74 -10.61 -7.05 5.73
CA ALA A 74 -9.16 -7.16 5.62
C ALA A 74 -8.78 -7.36 4.14
N MET A 75 -7.80 -6.58 3.67
CA MET A 75 -7.12 -6.79 2.40
C MET A 75 -5.68 -7.17 2.72
N ASP A 76 -5.26 -8.36 2.29
CA ASP A 76 -3.95 -8.92 2.60
C ASP A 76 -3.15 -9.14 1.31
N GLY A 77 -1.83 -8.98 1.39
CA GLY A 77 -0.90 -9.08 0.28
C GLY A 77 0.55 -9.07 0.73
N HIS A 78 1.42 -9.64 -0.09
CA HIS A 78 2.86 -9.72 0.18
C HIS A 78 3.63 -8.73 -0.70
N ILE A 79 4.79 -8.26 -0.20
CA ILE A 79 5.62 -7.24 -0.85
C ILE A 79 7.04 -7.75 -1.16
N ASP A 80 7.33 -8.97 -0.76
CA ASP A 80 8.60 -9.62 -1.05
C ASP A 80 8.68 -10.02 -2.53
N THR A 81 9.91 -10.00 -3.05
CA THR A 81 10.22 -10.33 -4.44
C THR A 81 11.18 -11.50 -4.50
N VAL A 82 11.01 -12.32 -5.55
CA VAL A 82 11.99 -13.36 -5.91
C VAL A 82 13.25 -12.75 -6.50
N ASP A 83 14.40 -13.37 -6.23
CA ASP A 83 15.66 -12.99 -6.87
C ASP A 83 15.70 -13.40 -8.35
N VAL A 84 16.65 -12.87 -9.11
CA VAL A 84 16.83 -13.13 -10.55
C VAL A 84 17.27 -14.56 -10.88
N GLY A 85 17.61 -15.37 -9.86
CA GLY A 85 18.06 -16.76 -10.00
C GLY A 85 19.57 -16.88 -10.17
#